data_AF-A0A923QC35-F1
#
_entry.id   AF-A0A923QC35-F1
#
_cell.length_a   1.000
_cell.length_b   1.000
_cell.length_c   1.000
_cell.angle_alpha   90.00
_cell.angle_beta   90.00
_cell.angle_gamma   90.00
#
_symmetry.space_group_name_H-M   'P 1'
#
loop_
_entity.id
_entity.type
_entity.pdbx_description
1 polymer ?
#
loop_
_entity_poly.entity_id
_entity_poly.type
_entity_poly.pdbx_seq_one_letter_code
_entity_poly.pdbx_strand_id
1 'polypeptide(L)' 'AGAGLVLAGLVADGITEVSDVQHIDRGYEGFVAKLVSLGAVVRRETVPVQPWELS' A
#
# COMPACT_ATOMS: atom_id res chain seq x y z
N ALA A 1 -3.52 -1.95 -12.08
CA ALA A 1 -4.31 -2.88 -11.25
C ALA A 1 -3.68 -3.01 -9.87
N GLY A 2 -3.94 -2.07 -8.94
CA GLY A 2 -3.27 -2.08 -7.63
C GLY A 2 -4.13 -2.60 -6.47
N ALA A 3 -5.45 -2.39 -6.49
CA ALA A 3 -6.35 -2.87 -5.42
C ALA A 3 -6.33 -4.41 -5.26
N GLY A 4 -6.27 -5.15 -6.37
CA GLY A 4 -6.19 -6.62 -6.34
C GLY A 4 -4.91 -7.14 -5.69
N LEU A 5 -3.77 -6.46 -5.90
CA LEU A 5 -2.50 -6.82 -5.25
C LEU A 5 -2.55 -6.59 -3.74
N VAL A 6 -3.20 -5.50 -3.30
CA VAL A 6 -3.39 -5.24 -1.86
C VAL A 6 -4.25 -6.31 -1.22
N LEU A 7 -5.34 -6.74 -1.86
CA LEU A 7 -6.19 -7.83 -1.36
C LEU A 7 -5.43 -9.15 -1.29
N ALA A 8 -4.60 -9.46 -2.29
CA ALA A 8 -3.74 -10.64 -2.26
C ALA A 8 -2.73 -10.58 -1.10
N GLY A 9 -2.14 -9.40 -0.86
CA GLY A 9 -1.21 -9.18 0.26
C GLY A 9 -1.84 -9.32 1.64
N LEU A 10 -3.14 -9.02 1.79
CA LEU A 10 -3.88 -9.22 3.05
C LEU A 10 -4.09 -10.70 3.41
N VAL A 11 -4.04 -11.60 2.42
CA VAL A 11 -4.19 -13.05 2.61
C VAL A 11 -2.83 -13.75 2.70
N ALA A 12 -1.77 -13.11 2.21
CA ALA A 12 -0.43 -13.67 2.22
C ALA A 12 0.14 -13.77 3.65
N ASP A 13 0.92 -14.82 3.89
CA ASP A 13 1.68 -14.94 5.13
C ASP A 13 2.85 -13.94 5.15
N GLY A 14 3.03 -13.26 6.29
CA GLY A 14 4.12 -12.31 6.50
C GLY A 14 3.76 -10.87 6.10
N ILE A 15 4.75 -10.13 5.59
CA ILE A 15 4.61 -8.72 5.21
C ILE A 15 4.65 -8.60 3.69
N THR A 16 3.63 -7.96 3.12
CA THR A 16 3.60 -7.61 1.69
C THR A 16 3.82 -6.12 1.52
N GLU A 17 4.82 -5.74 0.72
CA GLU A 17 5.03 -4.36 0.28
C GLU A 17 4.51 -4.17 -1.14
N VAL A 18 3.70 -3.13 -1.33
CA VAL A 18 3.14 -2.76 -2.65
C VAL A 18 3.60 -1.35 -2.98
N SER A 19 4.37 -1.23 -4.07
CA SER A 19 4.88 0.05 -4.57
C SER A 19 3.97 0.66 -5.64
N ASP A 20 4.20 1.93 -5.98
CA ASP A 20 3.46 2.67 -7.02
C ASP A 20 1.93 2.72 -6.82
N VAL A 21 1.51 2.79 -5.55
CA VAL A 21 0.10 2.81 -5.12
C VAL A 21 -0.65 4.09 -5.53
N GLN A 22 0.01 5.05 -6.16
CA GLN A 22 -0.58 6.35 -6.57
C GLN A 22 -1.68 6.16 -7.62
N HIS A 23 -1.59 5.10 -8.42
CA HIS A 23 -2.62 4.73 -9.38
C HIS A 23 -3.86 4.10 -8.73
N ILE A 24 -3.80 3.66 -7.47
CA ILE A 24 -4.94 3.09 -6.73
C ILE A 24 -5.89 4.20 -6.26
N ASP A 25 -5.35 5.35 -5.88
CA ASP A 25 -6.13 6.49 -5.39
C ASP A 25 -7.13 7.00 -6.45
N ARG A 26 -6.80 6.87 -7.75
CA ARG A 26 -7.70 7.18 -8.88
C ARG A 26 -8.76 6.10 -9.05
N GLY A 27 -9.75 6.10 -8.15
CA GLY A 27 -10.91 5.19 -8.16
C GLY A 27 -11.20 4.53 -6.81
N TYR A 28 -10.24 4.58 -5.88
CA TYR A 28 -10.41 4.09 -4.52
C TYR A 28 -9.95 5.15 -3.51
N GLU A 29 -10.59 6.31 -3.53
CA GLU A 29 -10.32 7.35 -2.54
C GLU A 29 -10.48 6.78 -1.12
N GLY A 30 -9.47 7.02 -0.28
CA GLY A 30 -9.42 6.50 1.08
C GLY A 30 -9.31 4.98 1.17
N PHE A 31 -8.76 4.30 0.15
CA PHE A 31 -8.67 2.84 0.11
C PHE A 31 -8.08 2.23 1.38
N VAL A 32 -6.91 2.72 1.81
CA VAL A 32 -6.22 2.24 3.01
C VAL A 32 -7.07 2.49 4.26
N ALA A 33 -7.66 3.68 4.39
CA ALA A 33 -8.52 4.01 5.53
C ALA A 33 -9.76 3.10 5.62
N LYS A 34 -10.37 2.77 4.48
CA LYS A 34 -11.50 1.83 4.41
C LYS A 34 -11.08 0.43 4.83
N LEU A 35 -9.94 -0.07 4.34
CA LEU A 35 -9.41 -1.37 4.74
C LEU A 35 -9.14 -1.43 6.25
N VAL A 36 -8.52 -0.39 6.82
CA VAL A 36 -8.29 -0.28 8.26
C VAL A 36 -9.61 -0.25 9.04
N SER A 37 -10.63 0.47 8.56
CA SER A 37 -11.96 0.47 9.22
C SER A 37 -12.66 -0.90 9.22
N LEU A 38 -12.27 -1.78 8.30
CA LEU A 38 -12.75 -3.16 8.22
C LEU A 38 -11.88 -4.14 9.04
N GLY A 39 -10.85 -3.64 9.73
CA GLY A 39 -9.95 -4.43 10.58
C GLY A 39 -8.68 -4.92 9.88
N ALA A 40 -8.40 -4.49 8.65
CA ALA A 40 -7.17 -4.88 7.97
C ALA A 40 -5.93 -4.20 8.61
N VAL A 41 -4.85 -4.98 8.76
CA VAL A 41 -3.55 -4.47 9.21
C VAL A 41 -2.76 -3.98 7.98
N VAL A 42 -3.01 -2.74 7.58
CA VAL A 42 -2.37 -2.11 6.41
C VAL A 42 -2.05 -0.66 6.71
N ARG A 43 -0.93 -0.17 6.16
CA ARG A 43 -0.50 1.22 6.30
C ARG A 43 0.17 1.70 5.03
N ARG A 44 0.11 3.01 4.79
CA ARG A 44 0.83 3.65 3.69
C ARG A 44 2.17 4.14 4.24
N GLU A 45 3.27 3.72 3.61
CA GLU A 45 4.59 4.26 3.92
C GLU A 45 5.12 5.08 2.75
N THR A 46 5.78 6.18 3.09
CA THR A 46 6.68 6.87 2.18
C THR A 46 8.05 6.25 2.39
N VAL A 47 8.59 5.58 1.38
CA VAL A 47 9.98 5.12 1.44
C VAL A 47 10.86 6.37 1.38
N PRO A 48 11.66 6.66 2.42
CA PRO A 48 12.56 7.80 2.39
C PRO A 48 13.60 7.57 1.28
N VAL A 49 13.87 8.61 0.50
CA VAL A 49 15.03 8.63 -0.42
C VAL A 49 16.26 8.35 0.41
N GLN A 50 17.03 7.35 0.01
CA GLN A 50 18.20 6.98 0.77
C GLN A 50 19.31 8.01 0.56
N PRO A 51 20.13 8.30 1.58
CA PRO A 51 21.15 9.35 1.49
C PRO A 51 22.13 9.19 0.32
N TRP A 52 22.35 7.96 -0.14
CA TRP A 52 23.25 7.63 -1.26
C TRP A 52 22.59 7.70 -2.65
N GLU A 53 21.29 7.97 -2.75
CA GLU A 53 20.59 8.23 -4.02
C GLU A 53 20.61 9.72 -4.40
N LEU A 54 21.20 10.59 -3.55
CA LEU A 54 21.29 12.04 -3.74
C LEU A 54 22.59 12.51 -4.42
N SER A 55 23.45 11.59 -4.85
CA SER A 55 24.74 11.83 -5.53
C SER A 55 24.65 11.59 -7.03
#